data_AF-A0A9P9SDE3-F1
#
_entry.id   AF-A0A9P9SDE3-F1
#
_cell.length_a   1.000
_cell.length_b   1.000
_cell.length_c   1.000
_cell.angle_alpha   90.00
_cell.angle_beta   90.00
_cell.angle_gamma   90.00
#
_symmetry.space_group_name_H-M   'P 1'
#
loop_
_entity.id
_entity.type
_entity.pdbx_description
1 polymer ?
#
loop_
_entity_poly.entity_id
_entity_poly.type
_entity_poly.pdbx_seq_one_letter_code
_entity_poly.pdbx_strand_id
1 'polypeptide(L)'
;NLEEVEVKFARECAFADPVGQPGHALNTNIAETISFRNEVLEFLFTALRQDEKVKSLTIKNLQDYMDKSVFESEDFKAVRNELSKLHLQITTEHDQDVPEYSILDSSCHQGFRRDRPDTWLKLLTNQLTCLTLYGTECFWGVWPLVDFRQVPAFPYLKSLSLGKFTIAHEWQVDWVLSHRPTLEELILDDCPIVTALTIWNDAADANFPGL
;
A
#
# COMPACT_ATOMS: atom_id res chain seq x y z
N ASN A 1 -6.50 -27.54 5.56
CA ASN A 1 -7.11 -26.75 4.47
C ASN A 1 -6.92 -25.30 4.84
N LEU A 2 -5.93 -24.65 4.25
CA LEU A 2 -5.56 -23.26 4.52
C LEU A 2 -6.28 -22.37 3.50
N GLU A 3 -7.13 -21.45 3.95
CA GLU A 3 -7.90 -20.55 3.05
C GLU A 3 -7.44 -19.09 3.18
N GLU A 4 -6.82 -18.77 4.30
CA GLU A 4 -6.36 -17.44 4.67
C GLU A 4 -4.96 -17.51 5.25
N VAL A 5 -4.12 -16.56 4.82
CA VAL A 5 -2.74 -16.44 5.28
C VAL A 5 -2.46 -15.01 5.67
N GLU A 6 -1.88 -14.86 6.87
CA GLU A 6 -1.38 -13.59 7.37
C GLU A 6 0.13 -13.69 7.58
N VAL A 7 0.86 -12.73 7.03
CA VAL A 7 2.25 -12.46 7.37
C VAL A 7 2.34 -11.06 7.99
N LYS A 8 3.10 -10.94 9.06
CA LYS A 8 3.33 -9.67 9.76
C LYS A 8 4.82 -9.46 9.93
N PHE A 9 5.32 -8.40 9.30
CA PHE A 9 6.67 -7.92 9.50
C PHE A 9 6.76 -7.01 10.73
N ALA A 10 7.99 -6.77 11.19
CA ALA A 10 8.31 -5.71 12.12
C ALA A 10 7.78 -4.36 11.60
N ARG A 11 7.47 -3.46 12.53
CA ARG A 11 6.91 -2.15 12.17
C ARG A 11 7.99 -1.25 11.58
N GLU A 12 9.22 -1.44 12.05
CA GLU A 12 10.43 -0.74 11.69
C GLU A 12 10.89 -1.12 10.28
N CYS A 13 11.09 -0.10 9.44
CA CYS A 13 11.57 -0.27 8.07
C CYS A 13 13.10 -0.32 8.01
N ALA A 14 13.63 -1.02 7.02
CA ALA A 14 15.06 -1.00 6.72
C ALA A 14 15.37 0.00 5.61
N PHE A 15 16.23 0.99 5.88
CA PHE A 15 16.66 1.97 4.87
C PHE A 15 17.16 1.30 3.58
N ALA A 16 16.74 1.82 2.43
CA ALA A 16 17.41 1.54 1.17
C ALA A 16 18.86 2.04 1.29
N ASP A 17 19.85 1.15 1.14
CA ASP A 17 21.27 1.50 1.20
C ASP A 17 21.54 2.66 0.20
N PRO A 18 21.77 3.90 0.67
CA PRO A 18 21.91 5.01 -0.25
C PRO A 18 23.32 4.91 -0.81
N VAL A 19 23.44 4.51 -2.07
CA VAL A 19 24.61 4.86 -2.86
C VAL A 19 24.66 6.41 -2.92
N GLY A 20 25.37 7.02 -1.98
CA GLY A 20 25.93 8.36 -2.13
C GLY A 20 25.20 9.56 -1.50
N GLN A 21 24.36 9.41 -0.47
CA GLN A 21 23.90 10.58 0.32
C GLN A 21 24.41 10.53 1.78
N PRO A 22 25.42 11.36 2.12
CA PRO A 22 25.90 11.49 3.49
C PRO A 22 25.05 12.52 4.23
N GLY A 23 23.95 12.08 4.82
CA GLY A 23 23.15 12.94 5.70
C GLY A 23 21.91 12.20 6.17
N HIS A 24 21.84 11.93 7.48
CA HIS A 24 20.75 11.20 8.15
C HIS A 24 20.78 9.67 7.96
N ALA A 25 21.92 9.06 8.28
CA ALA A 25 21.93 7.66 8.68
C ALA A 25 21.16 7.52 10.01
N LEU A 26 19.86 7.26 9.96
CA LEU A 26 19.12 6.69 11.09
C LEU A 26 19.68 5.28 11.30
N ASN A 27 20.80 5.21 12.01
CA ASN A 27 21.51 3.98 12.30
C ASN A 27 20.77 3.22 13.41
N THR A 28 19.57 2.74 13.10
CA THR A 28 18.83 1.83 13.96
C THR A 28 19.23 0.40 13.59
N ASN A 29 19.59 -0.41 14.58
CA ASN A 29 19.69 -1.87 14.43
C ASN A 29 18.31 -2.42 14.02
N ILE A 30 18.02 -2.42 12.72
CA ILE A 30 16.75 -2.91 12.19
C ILE A 30 16.82 -4.44 12.15
N ALA A 31 15.86 -5.10 12.79
CA ALA A 31 15.82 -6.55 12.87
C ALA A 31 15.54 -7.23 11.51
N GLU A 32 14.78 -6.56 10.64
CA GLU A 32 14.33 -7.08 9.35
C GLU A 32 14.81 -6.19 8.20
N THR A 33 15.90 -6.60 7.56
CA THR A 33 16.44 -5.91 6.38
C THR A 33 15.51 -6.05 5.17
N ILE A 34 15.70 -5.22 4.13
CA ILE A 34 14.97 -5.36 2.85
C ILE A 34 15.18 -6.77 2.27
N SER A 35 16.41 -7.28 2.24
CA SER A 35 16.72 -8.64 1.74
C SER A 35 15.94 -9.70 2.50
N PHE A 36 15.92 -9.61 3.84
CA PHE A 36 15.18 -10.56 4.67
C PHE A 36 13.68 -10.53 4.36
N ARG A 37 13.08 -9.34 4.26
CA ARG A 37 11.65 -9.20 3.93
C ARG A 37 11.33 -9.76 2.54
N ASN A 38 12.20 -9.52 1.56
CA ASN A 38 12.07 -10.07 0.21
C ASN A 38 12.13 -11.60 0.22
N GLU A 39 13.14 -12.19 0.87
CA GLU A 39 13.31 -13.65 0.99
C GLU A 39 12.08 -14.30 1.65
N VAL A 40 11.52 -13.66 2.69
CA VAL A 40 10.29 -14.14 3.35
C VAL A 40 9.10 -14.10 2.39
N LEU A 41 8.93 -13.03 1.60
CA LEU A 41 7.84 -12.93 0.62
C LEU A 41 8.00 -13.94 -0.51
N GLU A 42 9.20 -14.12 -1.05
CA GLU A 42 9.47 -15.11 -2.09
C GLU A 42 9.18 -16.53 -1.60
N PHE A 43 9.64 -16.87 -0.40
CA PHE A 43 9.33 -18.15 0.23
C PHE A 43 7.83 -18.33 0.46
N LEU A 44 7.16 -17.28 0.95
CA LEU A 44 5.71 -17.28 1.13
C LEU A 44 4.98 -17.56 -0.19
N PHE A 45 5.26 -16.80 -1.25
CA PHE A 45 4.57 -16.99 -2.54
C PHE A 45 4.85 -18.35 -3.16
N THR A 46 6.08 -18.85 -3.03
CA THR A 46 6.45 -20.21 -3.46
C THR A 46 5.62 -21.27 -2.74
N ALA A 47 5.44 -21.13 -1.42
CA ALA A 47 4.64 -22.04 -0.62
C ALA A 47 3.14 -21.94 -0.95
N LEU A 48 2.60 -20.72 -1.08
CA LEU A 48 1.19 -20.49 -1.39
C LEU A 48 0.81 -20.96 -2.80
N ARG A 49 1.74 -20.92 -3.77
CA ARG A 49 1.48 -21.46 -5.11
C ARG A 49 1.11 -22.94 -5.09
N GLN A 50 1.57 -23.70 -4.09
CA GLN A 50 1.25 -25.13 -3.96
C GLN A 50 -0.13 -25.38 -3.33
N ASP A 51 -0.81 -24.34 -2.82
CA ASP A 51 -2.13 -24.45 -2.18
C ASP A 51 -3.17 -23.57 -2.89
N GLU A 52 -3.88 -24.17 -3.84
CA GLU A 52 -4.93 -23.52 -4.64
C GLU A 52 -6.12 -22.99 -3.81
N LYS A 53 -6.22 -23.37 -2.52
CA LYS A 53 -7.33 -22.98 -1.64
C LYS A 53 -7.13 -21.62 -0.96
N VAL A 54 -5.93 -21.08 -0.96
CA VAL A 54 -5.67 -19.77 -0.36
C VAL A 54 -6.29 -18.69 -1.21
N LYS A 55 -7.29 -18.00 -0.66
CA LYS A 55 -8.04 -16.92 -1.33
C LYS A 55 -7.91 -15.58 -0.59
N SER A 56 -7.42 -15.60 0.66
CA SER A 56 -7.22 -14.40 1.47
C SER A 56 -5.75 -14.23 1.83
N LEU A 57 -5.19 -13.06 1.52
CA LEU A 57 -3.84 -12.69 1.90
C LEU A 57 -3.84 -11.38 2.69
N THR A 58 -3.25 -11.45 3.87
CA THR A 58 -2.98 -10.30 4.73
C THR A 58 -1.47 -10.10 4.86
N ILE A 59 -0.98 -8.92 4.49
CA ILE A 59 0.41 -8.51 4.73
C ILE A 59 0.40 -7.28 5.62
N LYS A 60 0.84 -7.46 6.87
CA LYS A 60 0.99 -6.38 7.84
C LYS A 60 2.41 -5.84 7.84
N ASN A 61 2.51 -4.52 7.91
CA ASN A 61 3.77 -3.78 7.85
C ASN A 61 4.59 -4.13 6.59
N LEU A 62 3.92 -4.19 5.43
CA LEU A 62 4.62 -4.24 4.16
C LEU A 62 5.37 -2.93 3.97
N GLN A 63 6.70 -3.00 3.90
CA GLN A 63 7.51 -1.80 3.72
C GLN A 63 7.19 -1.14 2.37
N ASP A 64 7.19 0.19 2.36
CA ASP A 64 6.83 0.97 1.18
C ASP A 64 7.84 0.81 0.03
N TYR A 65 9.13 0.70 0.36
CA TYR A 65 10.20 0.36 -0.57
C TYR A 65 10.61 -1.12 -0.45
N MET A 66 10.50 -1.86 -1.56
CA MET A 66 10.81 -3.30 -1.67
C MET A 66 11.40 -3.59 -3.05
N ASP A 67 12.10 -4.71 -3.21
CA ASP A 67 12.56 -5.14 -4.53
C ASP A 67 11.35 -5.53 -5.40
N LYS A 68 11.27 -4.96 -6.61
CA LYS A 68 10.18 -5.21 -7.56
C LYS A 68 10.20 -6.65 -8.07
N SER A 69 11.37 -7.29 -8.10
CA SER A 69 11.55 -8.65 -8.58
C SER A 69 10.61 -9.65 -7.86
N VAL A 70 10.38 -9.44 -6.55
CA VAL A 70 9.45 -10.24 -5.73
C VAL A 70 8.04 -10.23 -6.33
N PHE A 71 7.57 -9.06 -6.75
CA PHE A 71 6.24 -8.87 -7.32
C PHE A 71 6.16 -9.08 -8.84
N GLU A 72 7.30 -9.38 -9.48
CA GLU A 72 7.38 -9.77 -10.88
C GLU A 72 7.54 -11.29 -11.04
N SER A 73 7.74 -12.01 -9.93
CA SER A 73 7.88 -13.47 -9.91
C SER A 73 6.60 -14.17 -10.38
N GLU A 74 6.76 -15.34 -11.01
CA GLU A 74 5.63 -16.16 -11.46
C GLU A 74 4.83 -16.72 -10.28
N ASP A 75 5.49 -17.00 -9.16
CA ASP A 75 4.84 -17.46 -7.94
C ASP A 75 3.90 -16.39 -7.38
N PHE A 76 4.37 -15.15 -7.27
CA PHE A 76 3.53 -14.03 -6.86
C PHE A 76 2.34 -13.83 -7.80
N LYS A 77 2.56 -13.80 -9.12
CA LYS A 77 1.48 -13.60 -10.09
C LYS A 77 0.43 -14.70 -9.99
N ALA A 78 0.85 -15.96 -9.84
CA ALA A 78 -0.05 -17.09 -9.68
C ALA A 78 -0.91 -16.95 -8.41
N VAL A 79 -0.27 -16.68 -7.26
CA VAL A 79 -0.97 -16.48 -5.98
C VAL A 79 -1.93 -15.30 -6.08
N ARG A 80 -1.46 -14.15 -6.56
CA ARG A 80 -2.26 -12.93 -6.69
C ARG A 80 -3.52 -13.20 -7.51
N ASN A 81 -3.40 -13.82 -8.68
CA ASN A 81 -4.54 -14.05 -9.57
C ASN A 81 -5.61 -14.98 -8.97
N GLU A 82 -5.35 -15.65 -7.84
CA GLU A 82 -6.32 -16.48 -7.15
C GLU A 82 -6.99 -15.78 -5.94
N LEU A 83 -6.51 -14.61 -5.52
CA LEU A 83 -7.00 -13.93 -4.31
C LEU A 83 -8.39 -13.31 -4.51
N SER A 84 -9.32 -13.58 -3.60
CA SER A 84 -10.61 -12.87 -3.50
C SER A 84 -10.65 -11.86 -2.36
N LYS A 85 -9.67 -11.90 -1.45
CA LYS A 85 -9.52 -10.95 -0.34
C LYS A 85 -8.06 -10.52 -0.22
N LEU A 86 -7.84 -9.20 -0.12
CA LEU A 86 -6.53 -8.61 0.00
C LEU A 86 -6.52 -7.56 1.11
N HIS A 87 -5.59 -7.73 2.05
CA HIS A 87 -5.41 -6.81 3.17
C HIS A 87 -3.95 -6.37 3.24
N LEU A 88 -3.70 -5.10 2.94
CA LEU A 88 -2.36 -4.52 2.94
C LEU A 88 -2.28 -3.39 3.97
N GLN A 89 -1.37 -3.55 4.92
CA GLN A 89 -0.96 -2.47 5.82
C GLN A 89 0.48 -2.09 5.51
N ILE A 90 0.69 -0.83 5.17
CA ILE A 90 1.94 -0.30 4.64
C ILE A 90 2.67 0.44 5.74
N THR A 91 3.95 0.10 5.94
CA THR A 91 4.83 0.84 6.83
C THR A 91 5.85 1.64 6.04
N THR A 92 6.15 2.83 6.52
CA THR A 92 7.09 3.78 5.93
C THR A 92 8.19 4.06 6.93
N GLU A 93 9.38 4.36 6.40
CA GLU A 93 10.46 4.88 7.23
C GLU A 93 9.98 6.19 7.91
N HIS A 94 10.40 6.41 9.14
CA HIS A 94 10.18 7.68 9.82
C HIS A 94 11.32 7.96 10.79
N ASP A 95 11.73 9.22 10.83
CA ASP A 95 12.62 9.72 11.85
C ASP A 95 11.86 9.82 13.17
N GLN A 96 12.28 9.08 14.20
CA GLN A 96 11.60 9.12 15.50
C GLN A 96 11.86 10.44 16.25
N ASP A 97 13.00 11.08 15.98
CA ASP A 97 13.37 12.34 16.63
C ASP A 97 12.70 13.53 15.93
N VAL A 98 12.42 13.41 14.62
CA VAL A 98 11.82 14.48 13.82
C VAL A 98 10.80 13.95 12.79
N PRO A 99 9.70 13.31 13.24
CA PRO A 99 8.76 12.60 12.37
C PRO A 99 8.08 13.50 11.33
N GLU A 100 7.94 14.79 11.61
CA GLU A 100 7.36 15.78 10.69
C GLU A 100 8.15 15.94 9.39
N TYR A 101 9.44 15.61 9.36
CA TYR A 101 10.26 15.67 8.14
C TYR A 101 10.18 14.39 7.30
N SER A 102 9.65 13.30 7.85
CA SER A 102 9.52 12.03 7.12
C SER A 102 8.58 12.18 5.92
N ILE A 103 7.63 13.12 5.99
CA ILE A 103 6.77 13.51 4.87
C ILE A 103 7.53 14.13 3.68
N LEU A 104 8.80 14.53 3.86
CA LEU A 104 9.62 15.07 2.78
C LEU A 104 10.52 14.00 2.15
N ASP A 105 10.65 12.83 2.77
CA ASP A 105 11.49 11.78 2.24
C ASP A 105 10.78 11.01 1.12
N SER A 106 11.30 11.15 -0.09
CA SER A 106 10.80 10.43 -1.27
C SER A 106 10.85 8.90 -1.12
N SER A 107 11.73 8.35 -0.28
CA SER A 107 11.81 6.92 0.02
C SER A 107 10.51 6.40 0.68
N CYS A 108 9.85 7.25 1.46
CA CYS A 108 8.63 6.96 2.22
C CYS A 108 7.35 7.03 1.36
N HIS A 109 7.48 7.30 0.07
CA HIS A 109 6.36 7.62 -0.82
C HIS A 109 6.28 6.73 -2.07
N GLN A 110 7.14 5.72 -2.21
CA GLN A 110 7.23 4.92 -3.44
C GLN A 110 6.12 3.88 -3.57
N GLY A 111 5.88 3.10 -2.54
CA GLY A 111 4.95 1.97 -2.56
C GLY A 111 3.51 2.41 -2.72
N PHE A 112 3.14 3.62 -2.29
CA PHE A 112 1.82 4.19 -2.57
C PHE A 112 1.71 4.84 -3.96
N ARG A 113 2.77 5.45 -4.52
CA ARG A 113 2.68 6.33 -5.72
C ARG A 113 2.60 5.65 -7.08
N ARG A 114 3.37 4.59 -7.35
CA ARG A 114 3.44 4.00 -8.71
C ARG A 114 3.24 2.51 -8.73
N ASP A 115 3.93 1.79 -7.86
CA ASP A 115 4.05 0.34 -8.06
C ASP A 115 2.79 -0.40 -7.60
N ARG A 116 2.07 0.06 -6.56
CA ARG A 116 0.94 -0.71 -6.01
C ARG A 116 -0.33 -0.76 -6.84
N PRO A 117 -0.86 0.35 -7.40
CA PRO A 117 -2.08 0.26 -8.20
C PRO A 117 -1.94 -0.72 -9.38
N ASP A 118 -0.77 -0.71 -10.04
CA ASP A 118 -0.50 -1.58 -11.19
C ASP A 118 -0.18 -3.03 -10.78
N THR A 119 0.65 -3.23 -9.74
CA THR A 119 1.09 -4.56 -9.32
C THR A 119 0.01 -5.36 -8.60
N TRP A 120 -0.78 -4.70 -7.75
CA TRP A 120 -1.78 -5.35 -6.91
C TRP A 120 -3.20 -5.10 -7.42
N LEU A 121 -3.63 -3.84 -7.48
CA LEU A 121 -5.07 -3.51 -7.54
C LEU A 121 -5.70 -3.76 -8.92
N LYS A 122 -5.11 -3.23 -10.00
CA LYS A 122 -5.69 -3.32 -11.36
C LYS A 122 -5.88 -4.76 -11.81
N LEU A 123 -4.96 -5.64 -11.42
CA LEU A 123 -4.93 -7.04 -11.82
C LEU A 123 -5.90 -7.92 -11.03
N LEU A 124 -6.50 -7.36 -9.97
CA LEU A 124 -7.45 -8.02 -9.07
C LEU A 124 -8.89 -7.49 -9.22
N THR A 125 -9.12 -6.60 -10.19
CA THR A 125 -10.40 -5.89 -10.39
C THR A 125 -11.60 -6.82 -10.42
N ASN A 126 -11.54 -7.91 -11.18
CA ASN A 126 -12.68 -8.80 -11.42
C ASN A 126 -12.89 -9.91 -10.39
N GLN A 127 -12.21 -9.89 -9.24
CA GLN A 127 -12.26 -11.00 -8.27
C GLN A 127 -12.32 -10.59 -6.80
N LEU A 128 -11.90 -9.37 -6.45
CA LEU A 128 -11.90 -8.95 -5.06
C LEU A 128 -13.31 -8.76 -4.51
N THR A 129 -13.50 -9.33 -3.32
CA THR A 129 -14.69 -9.21 -2.47
C THR A 129 -14.39 -8.44 -1.19
N CYS A 130 -13.14 -8.45 -0.72
CA CYS A 130 -12.68 -7.65 0.41
C CYS A 130 -11.36 -6.96 0.07
N LEU A 131 -11.27 -5.66 0.34
CA LEU A 131 -10.05 -4.87 0.19
C LEU A 131 -9.81 -4.04 1.44
N THR A 132 -8.63 -4.19 2.04
CA THR A 132 -8.15 -3.31 3.10
C THR A 132 -6.83 -2.66 2.66
N LEU A 133 -6.79 -1.33 2.69
CA LEU A 133 -5.58 -0.55 2.46
C LEU A 133 -5.36 0.39 3.64
N TYR A 134 -4.21 0.25 4.30
CA TYR A 134 -3.94 0.94 5.56
C TYR A 134 -2.52 1.52 5.57
N GLY A 135 -2.35 2.77 5.99
CA GLY A 135 -1.04 3.33 6.33
C GLY A 135 -0.73 3.14 7.81
N THR A 136 0.42 2.57 8.17
CA THR A 136 0.79 2.34 9.58
C THR A 136 1.11 3.64 10.29
N GLU A 137 1.98 4.47 9.73
CA GLU A 137 2.43 5.74 10.32
C GLU A 137 1.85 6.94 9.57
N CYS A 138 2.07 6.97 8.26
CA CYS A 138 1.73 8.10 7.42
C CYS A 138 0.31 8.03 6.86
N PHE A 139 -0.27 9.21 6.64
CA PHE A 139 -1.43 9.37 5.77
C PHE A 139 -1.05 9.16 4.31
N TRP A 140 -2.03 8.85 3.47
CA TRP A 140 -1.85 8.65 2.03
C TRP A 140 -3.07 9.13 1.24
N GLY A 141 -2.97 9.17 -0.08
CA GLY A 141 -4.06 9.60 -0.98
C GLY A 141 -3.82 10.98 -1.58
N VAL A 142 -3.34 11.94 -0.78
CA VAL A 142 -2.90 13.28 -1.24
C VAL A 142 -1.38 13.41 -1.17
N TRP A 143 -0.82 12.97 -0.05
CA TRP A 143 0.62 12.93 0.14
C TRP A 143 1.01 11.71 0.99
N PRO A 144 1.64 10.69 0.38
CA PRO A 144 1.83 10.55 -1.06
C PRO A 144 0.50 10.47 -1.84
N LEU A 145 0.45 11.11 -3.02
CA LEU A 145 -0.68 10.98 -3.94
C LEU A 145 -0.80 9.53 -4.43
N VAL A 146 -2.00 8.96 -4.30
CA VAL A 146 -2.33 7.64 -4.84
C VAL A 146 -3.53 7.80 -5.75
N ASP A 147 -3.29 7.76 -7.07
CA ASP A 147 -4.32 8.05 -8.05
C ASP A 147 -5.12 6.80 -8.44
N PHE A 148 -6.30 6.65 -7.82
CA PHE A 148 -7.23 5.57 -8.17
C PHE A 148 -8.11 5.85 -9.40
N ARG A 149 -7.99 7.01 -10.06
CA ARG A 149 -8.74 7.26 -11.31
C ARG A 149 -8.37 6.26 -12.41
N GLN A 150 -7.17 5.70 -12.34
CA GLN A 150 -6.68 4.66 -13.25
C GLN A 150 -7.04 3.24 -12.78
N VAL A 151 -7.59 3.06 -11.58
CA VAL A 151 -7.99 1.76 -11.03
C VAL A 151 -9.49 1.58 -11.26
N PRO A 152 -9.89 0.62 -12.13
CA PRO A 152 -11.31 0.32 -12.33
C PRO A 152 -12.01 -0.06 -11.03
N ALA A 153 -13.33 0.16 -10.99
CA ALA A 153 -14.15 -0.35 -9.90
C ALA A 153 -14.06 -1.87 -9.81
N PHE A 154 -14.10 -2.40 -8.59
CA PHE A 154 -14.15 -3.83 -8.29
C PHE A 154 -15.62 -4.30 -8.30
N PRO A 155 -16.14 -4.92 -9.36
CA PRO A 155 -17.57 -5.24 -9.49
C PRO A 155 -18.12 -6.16 -8.39
N TYR A 156 -17.29 -6.93 -7.69
CA TYR A 156 -17.71 -7.89 -6.67
C TYR A 156 -17.35 -7.48 -5.24
N LEU A 157 -16.87 -6.25 -5.04
CA LEU A 157 -16.38 -5.79 -3.74
C LEU A 157 -17.52 -5.61 -2.75
N LYS A 158 -17.47 -6.36 -1.64
CA LYS A 158 -18.44 -6.33 -0.55
C LYS A 158 -17.94 -5.54 0.65
N SER A 159 -16.65 -5.58 0.95
CA SER A 159 -16.04 -4.82 2.05
C SER A 159 -14.85 -4.00 1.56
N LEU A 160 -14.88 -2.70 1.87
CA LEU A 160 -13.79 -1.77 1.62
C LEU A 160 -13.39 -1.13 2.95
N SER A 161 -12.12 -1.31 3.35
CA SER A 161 -11.53 -0.65 4.51
C SER A 161 -10.37 0.23 4.08
N LEU A 162 -10.46 1.52 4.39
CA LEU A 162 -9.39 2.49 4.16
C LEU A 162 -8.95 3.05 5.51
N GLY A 163 -7.65 3.00 5.76
CA GLY A 163 -7.04 3.54 6.98
C GLY A 163 -6.01 4.61 6.67
N LYS A 164 -6.11 5.76 7.33
CA LYS A 164 -5.25 6.94 7.09
C LYS A 164 -5.31 7.47 5.65
N PHE A 165 -6.46 7.28 4.98
CA PHE A 165 -6.67 7.78 3.62
C PHE A 165 -7.22 9.21 3.67
N THR A 166 -6.41 10.16 3.22
CA THR A 166 -6.77 11.59 3.15
C THR A 166 -7.67 11.85 1.95
N ILE A 167 -8.87 12.38 2.21
CA ILE A 167 -9.87 12.73 1.20
C ILE A 167 -9.81 14.24 0.97
N ALA A 168 -9.29 14.66 -0.18
CA ALA A 168 -9.22 16.07 -0.60
C ALA A 168 -9.81 16.32 -2.00
N HIS A 169 -10.20 15.27 -2.73
CA HIS A 169 -10.74 15.37 -4.08
C HIS A 169 -12.09 14.66 -4.20
N GLU A 170 -12.97 15.19 -5.06
CA GLU A 170 -14.25 14.55 -5.40
C GLU A 170 -14.04 13.16 -6.01
N TRP A 171 -13.03 12.99 -6.88
CA TRP A 171 -12.76 11.70 -7.52
C TRP A 171 -12.47 10.57 -6.52
N GLN A 172 -11.94 10.87 -5.33
CA GLN A 172 -11.70 9.87 -4.29
C GLN A 172 -13.03 9.33 -3.74
N VAL A 173 -14.01 10.23 -3.56
CA VAL A 173 -15.36 9.88 -3.15
C VAL A 173 -16.07 9.12 -4.26
N ASP A 174 -15.95 9.59 -5.51
CA ASP A 174 -16.54 8.92 -6.68
C ASP A 174 -16.00 7.50 -6.85
N TRP A 175 -14.70 7.29 -6.64
CA TRP A 175 -14.09 5.97 -6.70
C TRP A 175 -14.66 5.04 -5.63
N VAL A 176 -14.82 5.49 -4.38
CA VAL A 176 -15.49 4.70 -3.33
C VAL A 176 -16.93 4.37 -3.74
N LEU A 177 -17.68 5.38 -4.21
CA LEU A 177 -19.08 5.25 -4.61
C LEU A 177 -19.28 4.36 -5.85
N SER A 178 -18.25 4.17 -6.69
CA SER A 178 -18.31 3.28 -7.85
C SER A 178 -18.61 1.81 -7.48
N HIS A 179 -18.37 1.42 -6.22
CA HIS A 179 -18.62 0.09 -5.68
C HIS A 179 -20.01 -0.08 -5.06
N ARG A 180 -20.83 0.99 -5.01
CA ARG A 180 -22.15 1.00 -4.37
C ARG A 180 -23.08 -0.19 -4.70
N PRO A 181 -23.10 -0.75 -5.93
CA PRO A 181 -24.01 -1.86 -6.24
C PRO A 181 -23.75 -3.14 -5.43
N THR A 182 -22.51 -3.37 -4.99
CA THR A 182 -22.09 -4.60 -4.30
C THR A 182 -21.51 -4.38 -2.91
N LEU A 183 -21.13 -3.14 -2.58
CA LEU A 183 -20.55 -2.79 -1.30
C LEU A 183 -21.57 -2.94 -0.16
N GLU A 184 -21.25 -3.81 0.79
CA GLU A 184 -22.03 -4.11 2.00
C GLU A 184 -21.42 -3.42 3.24
N GLU A 185 -20.10 -3.19 3.24
CA GLU A 185 -19.36 -2.59 4.35
C GLU A 185 -18.33 -1.56 3.84
N LEU A 186 -18.33 -0.38 4.46
CA LEU A 186 -17.33 0.65 4.26
C LEU A 186 -16.76 1.07 5.62
N ILE A 187 -15.46 0.88 5.81
CA ILE A 187 -14.74 1.29 7.02
C ILE A 187 -13.75 2.39 6.62
N LEU A 188 -13.90 3.55 7.25
CA LEU A 188 -12.97 4.68 7.13
C LEU A 188 -12.37 4.91 8.51
N ASP A 189 -11.12 4.49 8.68
CA ASP A 189 -10.41 4.59 9.96
C ASP A 189 -9.33 5.67 9.86
N ASP A 190 -9.43 6.68 10.73
CA ASP A 190 -8.52 7.85 10.72
C ASP A 190 -8.36 8.49 9.32
N CYS A 191 -9.46 8.62 8.57
CA CYS A 191 -9.47 9.21 7.22
C CYS A 191 -9.87 10.69 7.27
N PRO A 192 -8.92 11.65 7.21
CA PRO A 192 -9.25 13.06 7.26
C PRO A 192 -9.96 13.52 5.97
N ILE A 193 -10.98 14.36 6.13
CA ILE A 193 -11.63 15.07 5.02
C ILE A 193 -11.11 16.51 5.02
N VAL A 194 -10.44 16.88 3.95
CA VAL A 194 -9.71 18.14 3.85
C VAL A 194 -10.63 19.24 3.34
N THR A 195 -10.84 20.29 4.15
CA THR A 195 -11.60 21.49 3.75
C THR A 195 -10.71 22.63 3.26
N ALA A 196 -9.44 22.63 3.68
CA ALA A 196 -8.41 23.57 3.26
C ALA A 196 -7.05 22.87 3.34
N LEU A 197 -6.21 23.06 2.32
CA LEU A 197 -4.89 22.46 2.24
C LEU A 197 -3.87 23.52 1.86
N THR A 198 -2.69 23.47 2.49
CA THR A 198 -1.51 24.17 2.02
C THR A 198 -0.47 23.11 1.70
N ILE A 199 -0.02 23.09 0.45
CA ILE A 199 0.94 22.10 -0.05
C ILE A 199 1.98 22.81 -0.90
N TRP A 200 3.16 22.20 -1.06
CA TRP A 200 4.26 22.77 -1.82
C TRP A 200 3.97 22.69 -3.33
N ASN A 201 4.54 23.58 -4.13
CA ASN A 201 4.15 23.74 -5.55
C ASN A 201 4.32 22.44 -6.38
N ASP A 202 5.41 21.71 -6.16
CA ASP A 202 5.69 20.42 -6.82
C ASP A 202 4.62 19.35 -6.50
N ALA A 203 4.12 19.37 -5.26
CA ALA A 203 3.05 18.51 -4.79
C ALA A 203 1.67 18.96 -5.25
N ALA A 204 1.48 20.28 -5.40
CA ALA A 204 0.25 20.90 -5.88
C ALA A 204 -0.03 20.50 -7.31
N ASP A 205 0.97 20.58 -8.21
CA ASP A 205 0.82 20.23 -9.63
C ASP A 205 0.33 18.79 -9.84
N ALA A 206 0.80 17.85 -9.01
CA ALA A 206 0.41 16.44 -9.10
C ALA A 206 -1.02 16.19 -8.60
N ASN A 207 -1.42 16.82 -7.48
CA ASN A 207 -2.74 16.64 -6.87
C ASN A 207 -3.83 17.47 -7.59
N PHE A 208 -3.52 18.72 -7.94
CA PHE A 208 -4.44 19.72 -8.45
C PHE A 208 -3.90 20.32 -9.76
N PRO A 209 -3.85 19.55 -10.85
CA PRO A 209 -3.31 20.04 -12.11
C PRO A 209 -4.13 21.23 -12.62
N GLY A 210 -3.48 22.37 -12.82
CA GLY A 210 -4.08 23.57 -13.41
C GLY A 210 -4.70 24.57 -12.42
N LEU A 211 -4.47 24.40 -11.10
CA LEU A 211 -4.61 25.49 -10.12
C LEU A 211 -3.37 26.38 -10.08
#